data_AF-A0A7S0GCV4-F1
#
_entry.id   AF-A0A7S0GCV4-F1
#
_cell.length_a   1.000
_cell.length_b   1.000
_cell.length_c   1.000
_cell.angle_alpha   90.00
_cell.angle_beta   90.00
_cell.angle_gamma   90.00
#
_symmetry.space_group_name_H-M   'P 1'
#
loop_
_entity.id
_entity.type
_entity.pdbx_description
1 polymer ?
#
loop_
_entity_poly.entity_id
_entity_poly.type
_entity_poly.pdbx_seq_one_letter_code
_entity_poly.pdbx_strand_id
1 'polypeptide(L)'
;ISCLLFLHAVFHFLKYGVIKAARVVAAVRERARKRDPMRNADGFYDSMHIRRGDFQYKKTRLPAEQLYDNSKDQLTPGSTVFIATDERNKKFFDPLGKHYDLCYLDDFAHLLEGINTNYYGMLDQLIASKGRVFFGTWFSTFSGYINRMRGYYTTKKKIGEYQDGLMTSWYFYPPDRKFEMVQYKSVRLPIYMREFPTAWRDIDKDVPIGDAL
;
A
#
# COMPACT_ATOMS: atom_id res chain seq x y z
N ILE A 1 11.78 28.74 7.03
CA ILE A 1 11.80 27.45 7.76
C ILE A 1 12.83 26.58 7.05
N SER A 2 13.99 26.41 7.69
CA SER A 2 15.25 26.05 7.04
C SER A 2 15.30 24.59 6.56
N CYS A 3 15.93 24.36 5.41
CA CYS A 3 16.23 23.05 4.82
C CYS A 3 16.81 22.05 5.85
N LEU A 4 17.53 22.54 6.87
CA LEU A 4 18.06 21.73 7.97
C LEU A 4 16.98 21.02 8.81
N LEU A 5 15.87 21.70 9.11
CA LEU A 5 14.75 21.11 9.87
C LEU A 5 14.06 20.00 9.07
N PHE A 6 13.96 20.18 7.75
CA PHE A 6 13.41 19.16 6.85
C PHE A 6 14.34 17.93 6.78
N LEU A 7 15.63 18.13 6.62
CA LEU A 7 16.63 17.06 6.68
C LEU A 7 16.56 16.31 8.02
N HIS A 8 16.50 17.03 9.15
CA HIS A 8 16.43 16.41 10.46
C HIS A 8 15.14 15.58 10.64
N ALA A 9 14.00 16.10 10.18
CA ALA A 9 12.73 15.37 10.18
C ALA A 9 12.79 14.11 9.31
N VAL A 10 13.38 14.20 8.11
CA VAL A 10 13.59 13.06 7.20
C VAL A 10 14.51 12.02 7.83
N PHE A 11 15.66 12.41 8.39
CA PHE A 11 16.57 11.48 9.07
C PHE A 11 15.93 10.82 10.29
N HIS A 12 15.16 11.58 11.07
CA HIS A 12 14.43 11.04 12.23
C HIS A 12 13.39 10.00 11.80
N PHE A 13 12.61 10.29 10.75
CA PHE A 13 11.66 9.32 10.20
C PHE A 13 12.37 8.08 9.62
N LEU A 14 13.44 8.27 8.84
CA LEU A 14 14.20 7.18 8.26
C LEU A 14 14.80 6.25 9.33
N LYS A 15 15.32 6.82 10.43
CA LYS A 15 15.94 6.05 11.50
C LYS A 15 14.91 5.34 12.40
N TYR A 16 13.90 6.06 12.87
CA TYR A 16 12.96 5.53 13.86
C TYR A 16 11.64 5.07 13.26
N GLY A 17 11.10 5.80 12.29
CA GLY A 17 9.83 5.47 11.62
C GLY A 17 9.89 4.15 10.88
N VAL A 18 10.97 3.86 10.16
CA VAL A 18 11.11 2.59 9.41
C VAL A 18 11.16 1.38 10.34
N ILE A 19 11.89 1.46 11.46
CA ILE A 19 11.96 0.38 12.46
C ILE A 19 10.58 0.16 13.08
N LYS A 20 9.86 1.25 13.39
CA LYS A 20 8.52 1.19 13.97
C LYS A 20 7.51 0.59 12.99
N ALA A 21 7.57 0.97 11.72
CA ALA A 21 6.79 0.33 10.66
C ALA A 21 7.10 -1.17 10.55
N ALA A 22 8.37 -1.57 10.62
CA ALA A 22 8.75 -2.99 10.61
C ALA A 22 8.18 -3.77 11.80
N ARG A 23 8.14 -3.17 12.99
CA ARG A 23 7.49 -3.76 14.18
C ARG A 23 5.99 -3.93 13.97
N VAL A 24 5.31 -2.94 13.40
CA VAL A 24 3.87 -3.06 13.06
C VAL A 24 3.65 -4.15 12.01
N VAL A 25 4.46 -4.20 10.95
CA VAL A 25 4.39 -5.28 9.94
C VAL A 25 4.56 -6.66 10.62
N ALA A 26 5.52 -6.81 11.54
CA ALA A 26 5.70 -8.05 12.28
C ALA A 26 4.47 -8.43 13.12
N ALA A 27 3.85 -7.45 13.78
CA ALA A 27 2.63 -7.64 14.58
C ALA A 27 1.40 -7.99 13.71
N VAL A 28 1.23 -7.34 12.56
CA VAL A 28 0.16 -7.68 11.60
C VAL A 28 0.36 -9.11 11.09
N ARG A 29 1.59 -9.51 10.75
CA ARG A 29 1.90 -10.88 10.35
C ARG A 29 1.63 -11.89 11.47
N GLU A 30 1.93 -11.52 12.72
CA GLU A 30 1.61 -12.37 13.87
C GLU A 30 0.11 -12.54 14.07
N ARG A 31 -0.68 -11.48 13.93
CA ARG A 31 -2.16 -11.55 13.91
C ARG A 31 -2.64 -12.52 12.83
N ALA A 32 -2.12 -12.37 11.61
CA ALA A 32 -2.48 -13.21 10.48
C ALA A 32 -2.12 -14.70 10.71
N ARG A 33 -0.95 -14.99 11.31
CA ARG A 33 -0.55 -16.35 11.72
C ARG A 33 -1.49 -16.93 12.77
N LYS A 34 -1.81 -16.17 13.81
CA LYS A 34 -2.70 -16.64 14.89
C LYS A 34 -4.10 -16.99 14.37
N ARG A 35 -4.55 -16.32 13.31
CA ARG A 35 -5.87 -16.53 12.72
C ARG A 35 -5.96 -17.81 11.88
N ASP A 36 -4.91 -18.14 11.14
CA ASP A 36 -4.84 -19.36 10.32
C ASP A 36 -3.44 -19.99 10.37
N PRO A 37 -3.06 -20.60 11.50
CA PRO A 37 -1.69 -21.09 11.70
C PRO A 37 -1.33 -22.24 10.75
N MET A 38 -2.31 -23.00 10.26
CA MET A 38 -2.08 -24.13 9.36
C MET A 38 -1.88 -23.69 7.91
N ARG A 39 -2.69 -22.74 7.40
CA ARG A 39 -2.62 -22.32 5.99
C ARG A 39 -1.85 -21.02 5.77
N ASN A 40 -1.55 -20.27 6.84
CA ASN A 40 -0.87 -18.98 6.78
C ASN A 40 0.29 -18.89 7.80
N ALA A 41 1.14 -19.93 7.84
CA ALA A 41 2.29 -19.99 8.74
C ALA A 41 3.29 -18.83 8.54
N ASP A 42 3.37 -18.27 7.34
CA ASP A 42 4.23 -17.11 7.02
C ASP A 42 3.63 -15.76 7.50
N GLY A 43 2.34 -15.75 7.84
CA GLY A 43 1.62 -14.54 8.27
C GLY A 43 1.36 -13.54 7.17
N PHE A 44 1.09 -14.00 5.94
CA PHE A 44 0.64 -13.11 4.88
C PHE A 44 -0.63 -12.38 5.28
N TYR A 45 -0.67 -11.09 4.99
CA TYR A 45 -1.85 -10.24 5.12
C TYR A 45 -2.02 -9.48 3.82
N ASP A 46 -3.24 -9.08 3.51
CA ASP A 46 -3.54 -8.21 2.38
C ASP A 46 -3.71 -6.77 2.88
N SER A 47 -3.70 -5.78 2.00
CA SER A 47 -3.80 -4.39 2.41
C SER A 47 -4.71 -3.57 1.49
N MET A 48 -5.34 -2.55 2.06
CA MET A 48 -6.14 -1.59 1.32
C MET A 48 -5.76 -0.17 1.72
N HIS A 49 -5.78 0.74 0.78
CA HIS A 49 -5.82 2.17 1.06
C HIS A 49 -7.18 2.75 0.64
N ILE A 50 -7.93 3.25 1.62
CA ILE A 50 -9.27 3.79 1.43
C ILE A 50 -9.29 5.22 1.97
N ARG A 51 -9.30 6.20 1.06
CA ARG A 51 -9.33 7.64 1.38
C ARG A 51 -10.77 8.16 1.32
N ARG A 52 -11.30 8.67 2.43
CA ARG A 52 -12.70 9.08 2.59
C ARG A 52 -12.94 10.52 3.03
N GLY A 53 -11.94 11.20 3.60
CA GLY A 53 -12.02 12.59 4.05
C GLY A 53 -12.17 13.58 2.89
N ASP A 54 -11.44 14.70 2.91
CA ASP A 54 -11.53 15.71 1.83
C ASP A 54 -10.80 15.26 0.55
N PHE A 55 -11.28 14.19 -0.07
CA PHE A 55 -10.80 13.75 -1.35
C PHE A 55 -11.50 14.55 -2.46
N GLN A 56 -10.70 15.23 -3.28
CA GLN A 56 -11.15 16.13 -4.35
C GLN A 56 -12.03 15.38 -5.38
N TYR A 57 -11.79 14.09 -5.60
CA TYR A 57 -12.55 13.27 -6.54
C TYR A 57 -13.70 12.53 -5.85
N LYS A 58 -14.85 13.20 -5.70
CA LYS A 58 -16.06 12.65 -5.06
C LYS A 58 -16.48 11.28 -5.59
N LYS A 59 -16.28 11.01 -6.89
CA LYS A 59 -16.60 9.73 -7.55
C LYS A 59 -15.83 8.51 -7.00
N THR A 60 -14.76 8.73 -6.26
CA THR A 60 -13.96 7.65 -5.65
C THR A 60 -14.39 7.29 -4.23
N ARG A 61 -15.33 8.05 -3.64
CA ARG A 61 -15.89 7.79 -2.31
C ARG A 61 -16.93 6.67 -2.39
N LEU A 62 -16.47 5.46 -2.69
CA LEU A 62 -17.33 4.29 -2.81
C LEU A 62 -17.90 3.89 -1.44
N PRO A 63 -19.14 3.38 -1.38
CA PRO A 63 -19.65 2.69 -0.20
C PRO A 63 -18.85 1.41 0.06
N ALA A 64 -18.83 0.93 1.31
CA ALA A 64 -17.98 -0.19 1.71
C ALA A 64 -18.40 -1.52 1.07
N GLU A 65 -19.69 -1.69 0.78
CA GLU A 65 -20.23 -2.80 0.01
C GLU A 65 -19.61 -2.85 -1.38
N GLN A 66 -19.50 -1.69 -2.05
CA GLN A 66 -18.88 -1.60 -3.37
C GLN A 66 -17.36 -1.79 -3.29
N LEU A 67 -16.69 -1.35 -2.22
CA LEU A 67 -15.27 -1.66 -2.00
C LEU A 67 -15.06 -3.19 -1.88
N TYR A 68 -15.94 -3.87 -1.13
CA TYR A 68 -15.93 -5.33 -1.02
C TYR A 68 -16.16 -5.98 -2.40
N ASP A 69 -17.24 -5.62 -3.10
CA ASP A 69 -17.57 -6.19 -4.41
C ASP A 69 -16.45 -6.00 -5.44
N ASN A 70 -15.79 -4.84 -5.43
CA ASN A 70 -14.72 -4.55 -6.37
C ASN A 70 -13.42 -5.32 -6.05
N SER A 71 -13.25 -5.81 -4.83
CA SER A 71 -11.99 -6.44 -4.36
C SER A 71 -12.08 -7.93 -4.06
N LYS A 72 -13.27 -8.47 -3.78
CA LYS A 72 -13.45 -9.85 -3.29
C LYS A 72 -12.83 -10.94 -4.16
N ASP A 73 -12.79 -10.75 -5.48
CA ASP A 73 -12.23 -11.76 -6.40
C ASP A 73 -10.71 -11.92 -6.30
N GLN A 74 -10.02 -10.95 -5.67
CA GLN A 74 -8.56 -10.92 -5.59
C GLN A 74 -8.05 -11.10 -4.15
N LEU A 75 -8.96 -11.14 -3.17
CA LEU A 75 -8.63 -11.29 -1.76
C LEU A 75 -9.09 -12.65 -1.27
N THR A 76 -8.37 -13.21 -0.30
CA THR A 76 -8.76 -14.49 0.30
C THR A 76 -9.82 -14.24 1.37
N PRO A 77 -11.01 -14.87 1.30
CA PRO A 77 -12.00 -14.77 2.38
C PRO A 77 -11.40 -15.16 3.72
N GLY A 78 -11.67 -14.36 4.76
CA GLY A 78 -11.15 -14.55 6.11
C GLY A 78 -9.69 -14.10 6.32
N SER A 79 -8.98 -13.60 5.30
CA SER A 79 -7.62 -13.10 5.48
C SER A 79 -7.57 -11.85 6.38
N THR A 80 -6.42 -11.65 7.02
CA THR A 80 -6.13 -10.38 7.70
C THR A 80 -5.89 -9.30 6.65
N VAL A 81 -6.60 -8.18 6.76
CA VAL A 81 -6.48 -7.04 5.86
C VAL A 81 -6.12 -5.78 6.64
N PHE A 82 -4.95 -5.21 6.35
CA PHE A 82 -4.53 -3.92 6.89
C PHE A 82 -5.16 -2.77 6.10
N ILE A 83 -5.95 -1.93 6.78
CA ILE A 83 -6.65 -0.80 6.17
C ILE A 83 -5.92 0.50 6.52
N ALA A 84 -5.23 1.08 5.53
CA ALA A 84 -4.73 2.45 5.58
C ALA A 84 -5.87 3.41 5.22
N THR A 85 -6.31 4.22 6.17
CA THR A 85 -7.46 5.11 5.97
C THR A 85 -7.42 6.34 6.88
N ASP A 86 -8.02 7.42 6.41
CA ASP A 86 -8.33 8.61 7.18
C ASP A 86 -9.76 8.59 7.79
N GLU A 87 -10.55 7.56 7.50
CA GLU A 87 -11.89 7.38 8.06
C GLU A 87 -11.80 7.06 9.55
N ARG A 88 -12.47 7.89 10.36
CA ARG A 88 -12.49 7.75 11.83
C ARG A 88 -13.61 6.81 12.28
N ASN A 89 -14.72 6.76 11.56
CA ASN A 89 -15.84 5.89 11.89
C ASN A 89 -15.59 4.48 11.34
N LYS A 90 -15.04 3.60 12.18
CA LYS A 90 -14.73 2.21 11.80
C LYS A 90 -15.97 1.40 11.36
N LYS A 91 -17.19 1.80 11.77
CA LYS A 91 -18.45 1.17 11.31
C LYS A 91 -18.63 1.26 9.80
N PHE A 92 -18.00 2.24 9.14
CA PHE A 92 -17.97 2.29 7.69
C PHE A 92 -17.44 0.97 7.09
N PHE A 93 -16.49 0.31 7.73
CA PHE A 93 -15.86 -0.92 7.22
C PHE A 93 -16.61 -2.20 7.63
N ASP A 94 -17.73 -2.12 8.34
CA ASP A 94 -18.50 -3.30 8.77
C ASP A 94 -18.82 -4.26 7.61
N PRO A 95 -19.20 -3.81 6.40
CA PRO A 95 -19.40 -4.71 5.26
C PRO A 95 -18.15 -5.53 4.89
N LEU A 96 -16.96 -4.93 4.95
CA LEU A 96 -15.69 -5.62 4.73
C LEU A 96 -15.36 -6.57 5.91
N GLY A 97 -15.63 -6.14 7.14
CA GLY A 97 -15.39 -6.91 8.36
C GLY A 97 -16.22 -8.19 8.48
N LYS A 98 -17.33 -8.30 7.75
CA LYS A 98 -18.09 -9.56 7.61
C LYS A 98 -17.31 -10.64 6.87
N HIS A 99 -16.32 -10.26 6.06
CA HIS A 99 -15.59 -11.16 5.17
C HIS A 99 -14.10 -11.28 5.49
N TYR A 100 -13.53 -10.30 6.20
CA TYR A 100 -12.09 -10.21 6.47
C TYR A 100 -11.80 -9.89 7.93
N ASP A 101 -10.62 -10.27 8.38
CA ASP A 101 -10.07 -9.84 9.66
C ASP A 101 -9.40 -8.46 9.50
N LEU A 102 -10.15 -7.38 9.76
CA LEU A 102 -9.64 -6.03 9.55
C LEU A 102 -8.74 -5.58 10.71
N CYS A 103 -7.63 -4.93 10.36
CA CYS A 103 -6.80 -4.20 11.32
C CYS A 103 -6.33 -2.87 10.74
N TYR A 104 -5.95 -1.95 11.62
CA TYR A 104 -5.63 -0.56 11.32
C TYR A 104 -4.37 -0.13 12.08
N LEU A 105 -3.80 1.03 11.74
CA LEU A 105 -2.62 1.54 12.44
C LEU A 105 -2.85 1.76 13.94
N ASP A 106 -4.04 2.19 14.33
CA ASP A 106 -4.44 2.46 15.72
C ASP A 106 -4.47 1.20 16.59
N ASP A 107 -4.72 0.01 16.01
CA ASP A 107 -4.61 -1.27 16.73
C ASP A 107 -3.18 -1.53 17.25
N PHE A 108 -2.19 -0.85 16.66
CA PHE A 108 -0.77 -1.01 16.96
C PHE A 108 -0.15 0.26 17.57
N ALA A 109 -0.97 1.20 18.08
CA ALA A 109 -0.49 2.47 18.61
C ALA A 109 0.58 2.32 19.71
N HIS A 110 0.49 1.28 20.53
CA HIS A 110 1.50 0.92 21.55
C HIS A 110 2.90 0.67 20.97
N LEU A 111 3.01 0.22 19.71
CA LEU A 111 4.30 0.06 19.03
C LEU A 111 4.88 1.39 18.56
N LEU A 112 4.04 2.43 18.44
CA LEU A 112 4.35 3.72 17.84
C LEU A 112 4.72 4.81 18.86
N GLU A 113 4.91 4.44 20.13
CA GLU A 113 5.39 5.37 21.16
C GLU A 113 6.64 6.14 20.70
N GLY A 114 6.64 7.45 20.93
CA GLY A 114 7.69 8.37 20.53
C GLY A 114 7.66 8.81 19.06
N ILE A 115 6.74 8.31 18.24
CA ILE A 115 6.55 8.78 16.86
C ILE A 115 5.52 9.91 16.83
N ASN A 116 5.91 11.04 16.24
CA ASN A 116 5.00 12.14 15.95
C ASN A 116 3.88 11.64 15.00
N THR A 117 2.63 11.91 15.37
CA THR A 117 1.43 11.49 14.62
C THR A 117 1.39 12.04 13.20
N ASN A 118 2.09 13.14 12.91
CA ASN A 118 2.27 13.66 11.54
C ASN A 118 2.96 12.65 10.60
N TYR A 119 3.68 11.66 11.13
CA TYR A 119 4.31 10.60 10.35
C TYR A 119 3.45 9.36 10.18
N TYR A 120 2.25 9.29 10.77
CA TYR A 120 1.40 8.09 10.71
C TYR A 120 0.99 7.75 9.28
N GLY A 121 0.73 8.76 8.45
CA GLY A 121 0.48 8.54 7.02
C GLY A 121 1.66 7.86 6.32
N MET A 122 2.90 8.19 6.67
CA MET A 122 4.08 7.54 6.10
C MET A 122 4.24 6.09 6.60
N LEU A 123 3.88 5.83 7.86
CA LEU A 123 3.84 4.47 8.42
C LEU A 123 2.79 3.62 7.71
N ASP A 124 1.58 4.14 7.51
CA ASP A 124 0.51 3.48 6.76
C ASP A 124 0.98 3.07 5.37
N GLN A 125 1.67 3.95 4.65
CA GLN A 125 2.20 3.63 3.33
C GLN A 125 3.20 2.47 3.39
N LEU A 126 4.14 2.51 4.35
CA LEU A 126 5.14 1.44 4.53
C LEU A 126 4.49 0.11 4.87
N ILE A 127 3.56 0.08 5.83
CA ILE A 127 2.86 -1.13 6.28
C ILE A 127 1.98 -1.68 5.16
N ALA A 128 1.18 -0.84 4.50
CA ALA A 128 0.35 -1.27 3.38
C ALA A 128 1.18 -1.82 2.22
N SER A 129 2.36 -1.28 1.96
CA SER A 129 3.25 -1.78 0.90
C SER A 129 3.73 -3.22 1.11
N LYS A 130 3.68 -3.76 2.33
CA LYS A 130 4.14 -5.12 2.64
C LYS A 130 3.04 -6.18 2.59
N GLY A 131 1.79 -5.80 2.28
CA GLY A 131 0.71 -6.75 2.04
C GLY A 131 1.00 -7.66 0.83
N ARG A 132 0.45 -8.86 0.81
CA ARG A 132 0.53 -9.79 -0.33
C ARG A 132 -0.26 -9.24 -1.51
N VAL A 133 -1.55 -8.98 -1.32
CA VAL A 133 -2.40 -8.24 -2.27
C VAL A 133 -2.62 -6.82 -1.76
N PHE A 134 -2.62 -5.83 -2.67
CA PHE A 134 -2.96 -4.45 -2.34
C PHE A 134 -4.12 -3.92 -3.18
N PHE A 135 -5.05 -3.20 -2.56
CA PHE A 135 -6.05 -2.39 -3.25
C PHE A 135 -5.90 -0.91 -2.90
N GLY A 136 -5.85 -0.04 -3.91
CA GLY A 136 -5.81 1.41 -3.74
C GLY A 136 -6.90 2.15 -4.49
N THR A 137 -6.80 3.48 -4.48
CA THR A 137 -7.63 4.38 -5.27
C THR A 137 -6.80 4.99 -6.39
N TRP A 138 -7.25 4.87 -7.63
CA TRP A 138 -6.50 5.30 -8.82
C TRP A 138 -6.07 6.75 -8.81
N PHE A 139 -6.87 7.66 -8.23
CA PHE A 139 -6.57 9.09 -8.21
C PHE A 139 -5.78 9.53 -6.97
N SER A 140 -5.31 8.59 -6.16
CA SER A 140 -4.64 8.89 -4.90
C SER A 140 -3.13 8.80 -5.05
N THR A 141 -2.44 9.94 -4.89
CA THR A 141 -0.97 9.99 -4.76
C THR A 141 -0.47 9.13 -3.60
N PHE A 142 -1.27 8.97 -2.55
CA PHE A 142 -0.96 8.07 -1.43
C PHE A 142 -0.93 6.60 -1.86
N SER A 143 -1.94 6.14 -2.61
CA SER A 143 -1.94 4.81 -3.24
C SER A 143 -0.82 4.65 -4.27
N GLY A 144 -0.54 5.69 -5.06
CA GLY A 144 0.57 5.72 -6.00
C GLY A 144 1.89 5.44 -5.28
N TYR A 145 2.19 6.18 -4.21
CA TYR A 145 3.42 5.98 -3.45
C TYR A 145 3.51 4.58 -2.80
N ILE A 146 2.40 4.00 -2.34
CA ILE A 146 2.37 2.60 -1.89
C ILE A 146 2.78 1.66 -3.02
N ASN A 147 2.19 1.80 -4.22
CA ASN A 147 2.56 0.99 -5.38
C ASN A 147 4.04 1.16 -5.77
N ARG A 148 4.59 2.37 -5.68
CA ARG A 148 6.03 2.60 -5.91
C ARG A 148 6.89 1.80 -4.94
N MET A 149 6.57 1.84 -3.65
CA MET A 149 7.30 1.06 -2.63
C MET A 149 7.13 -0.44 -2.81
N ARG A 150 5.95 -0.89 -3.24
CA ARG A 150 5.69 -2.29 -3.63
C ARG A 150 6.59 -2.70 -4.79
N GLY A 151 6.65 -1.89 -5.85
CA GLY A 151 7.51 -2.11 -7.00
C GLY A 151 8.99 -2.23 -6.65
N TYR A 152 9.52 -1.32 -5.84
CA TYR A 152 10.91 -1.44 -5.34
C TYR A 152 11.14 -2.74 -4.58
N TYR A 153 10.17 -3.14 -3.75
CA TYR A 153 10.28 -4.36 -2.98
C TYR A 153 10.21 -5.62 -3.86
N THR A 154 9.29 -5.67 -4.83
CA THR A 154 9.13 -6.82 -5.75
C THR A 154 10.33 -6.97 -6.68
N THR A 155 10.84 -5.87 -7.26
CA THR A 155 12.07 -5.89 -8.07
C THR A 155 13.26 -6.37 -7.24
N LYS A 156 13.50 -5.76 -6.07
CA LYS A 156 14.66 -6.11 -5.23
C LYS A 156 14.62 -7.56 -4.73
N LYS A 157 13.43 -8.09 -4.46
CA LYS A 157 13.23 -9.47 -3.98
C LYS A 157 12.97 -10.48 -5.10
N LYS A 158 12.91 -10.05 -6.36
CA LYS A 158 12.60 -10.89 -7.52
C LYS A 158 11.31 -11.71 -7.35
N ILE A 159 10.25 -11.06 -6.86
CA ILE A 159 8.96 -11.70 -6.54
C ILE A 159 8.03 -11.65 -7.75
N GLY A 160 7.45 -12.80 -8.15
CA GLY A 160 6.48 -12.88 -9.23
C GLY A 160 7.05 -12.42 -10.58
N GLU A 161 6.25 -11.73 -11.38
CA GLU A 161 6.63 -11.18 -12.69
C GLU A 161 7.43 -9.86 -12.57
N TYR A 162 8.42 -9.85 -11.67
CA TYR A 162 9.23 -8.67 -11.36
C TYR A 162 10.01 -8.13 -12.58
N GLN A 163 10.32 -9.00 -13.55
CA GLN A 163 11.04 -8.62 -14.76
C GLN A 163 10.28 -7.58 -15.58
N ASP A 164 8.94 -7.63 -15.53
CA ASP A 164 8.06 -6.66 -16.16
C ASP A 164 7.57 -5.57 -15.20
N GLY A 165 8.07 -5.59 -13.96
CA GLY A 165 7.70 -4.65 -12.90
C GLY A 165 6.25 -4.80 -12.46
N LEU A 166 5.64 -5.96 -12.66
CA LEU A 166 4.25 -6.23 -12.29
C LEU A 166 4.14 -6.54 -10.79
N MET A 167 2.98 -6.24 -10.22
CA MET A 167 2.70 -6.52 -8.82
C MET A 167 1.25 -6.87 -8.61
N THR A 168 0.97 -7.64 -7.56
CA THR A 168 -0.37 -7.97 -7.06
C THR A 168 -1.02 -6.75 -6.41
N SER A 169 -1.29 -5.74 -7.22
CA SER A 169 -1.99 -4.51 -6.84
C SER A 169 -3.16 -4.27 -7.77
N TRP A 170 -4.26 -3.76 -7.23
CA TRP A 170 -5.45 -3.41 -7.98
C TRP A 170 -6.02 -2.08 -7.50
N TYR A 171 -7.00 -1.57 -8.24
CA TYR A 171 -7.70 -0.34 -7.89
C TYR A 171 -9.20 -0.59 -7.73
N PHE A 172 -9.80 0.03 -6.71
CA PHE A 172 -11.26 -0.02 -6.52
C PHE A 172 -12.02 0.79 -7.58
N TYR A 173 -11.42 1.87 -8.07
CA TYR A 173 -12.02 2.78 -9.04
C TYR A 173 -10.94 3.51 -9.83
N PRO A 174 -11.18 3.80 -11.12
CA PRO A 174 -12.35 3.39 -11.90
C PRO A 174 -12.27 1.93 -12.39
N PRO A 175 -13.39 1.26 -12.71
CA PRO A 175 -13.42 -0.17 -13.03
C PRO A 175 -12.53 -0.57 -14.21
N ASP A 176 -12.46 0.27 -15.25
CA ASP A 176 -11.61 0.09 -16.43
C ASP A 176 -10.10 0.12 -16.11
N ARG A 177 -9.74 0.57 -14.90
CA ARG A 177 -8.36 0.68 -14.42
C ARG A 177 -8.00 -0.32 -13.33
N LYS A 178 -8.93 -1.20 -12.95
CA LYS A 178 -8.73 -2.19 -11.87
C LYS A 178 -7.43 -3.00 -12.04
N PHE A 179 -7.11 -3.40 -13.26
CA PHE A 179 -6.00 -4.31 -13.59
C PHE A 179 -4.72 -3.61 -14.08
N GLU A 180 -4.63 -2.29 -13.96
CA GLU A 180 -3.51 -1.53 -14.55
C GLU A 180 -2.14 -1.83 -13.92
N MET A 181 -2.06 -2.29 -12.66
CA MET A 181 -0.78 -2.62 -12.00
C MET A 181 -0.31 -4.06 -12.22
N VAL A 182 -1.18 -4.92 -12.76
CA VAL A 182 -0.87 -6.30 -13.16
C VAL A 182 -0.58 -6.41 -14.65
N GLN A 183 -0.40 -5.28 -15.34
CA GLN A 183 -0.09 -5.21 -16.76
C GLN A 183 1.00 -4.18 -17.00
N TYR A 184 1.94 -4.49 -17.89
CA TYR A 184 2.96 -3.51 -18.26
C TYR A 184 2.32 -2.36 -19.03
N LYS A 185 2.65 -1.12 -18.65
CA LYS A 185 2.31 0.08 -19.43
C LYS A 185 3.47 1.04 -19.45
N SER A 186 3.77 1.55 -20.64
CA SER A 186 4.67 2.67 -20.83
C SER A 186 4.14 3.94 -20.16
N VAL A 187 5.06 4.84 -19.83
CA VAL A 187 4.74 6.14 -19.24
C VAL A 187 3.82 6.92 -20.20
N ARG A 188 2.68 7.38 -19.69
CA ARG A 188 1.72 8.21 -20.44
C ARG A 188 1.04 9.20 -19.51
N LEU A 189 0.70 10.37 -20.04
CA LEU A 189 -0.04 11.37 -19.27
C LEU A 189 -1.47 10.86 -18.94
N PRO A 190 -2.06 11.31 -17.81
CA PRO A 190 -1.44 12.10 -16.73
C PRO A 190 -0.61 11.24 -15.77
N ILE A 191 0.57 11.75 -15.37
CA ILE A 191 1.54 10.99 -14.56
C ILE A 191 1.28 11.02 -13.05
N TYR A 192 0.59 12.04 -12.53
CA TYR A 192 0.49 12.26 -11.07
C TYR A 192 -0.42 11.26 -10.35
N MET A 193 -1.40 10.69 -11.06
CA MET A 193 -2.42 9.85 -10.42
C MET A 193 -1.96 8.42 -10.19
N ARG A 194 -0.98 7.94 -10.96
CA ARG A 194 -0.58 6.53 -10.90
C ARG A 194 0.92 6.36 -11.03
N GLU A 195 1.36 5.15 -10.71
CA GLU A 195 2.71 4.72 -10.96
C GLU A 195 2.82 3.90 -12.25
N PHE A 196 4.06 3.73 -12.72
CA PHE A 196 4.40 2.95 -13.89
C PHE A 196 5.53 1.98 -13.55
N PRO A 197 5.53 0.74 -14.11
CA PRO A 197 6.62 -0.21 -13.93
C PRO A 197 8.01 0.39 -14.17
N THR A 198 8.14 1.32 -15.12
CA THR A 198 9.38 2.07 -15.40
C THR A 198 10.00 2.75 -14.17
N ALA A 199 9.22 3.06 -13.12
CA ALA A 199 9.74 3.69 -11.92
C ALA A 199 10.58 2.75 -11.03
N TRP A 200 10.46 1.42 -11.18
CA TRP A 200 11.22 0.43 -10.38
C TRP A 200 11.79 -0.74 -11.17
N ARG A 201 11.26 -1.01 -12.37
CA ARG A 201 11.83 -2.00 -13.28
C ARG A 201 13.20 -1.49 -13.72
N ASP A 202 14.21 -2.34 -13.58
CA ASP A 202 15.57 -2.06 -14.06
C ASP A 202 16.19 -0.76 -13.49
N ILE A 203 15.74 -0.32 -12.31
CA ILE A 203 16.23 0.93 -11.67
C ILE A 203 17.74 0.92 -11.40
N ASP A 204 18.32 -0.28 -11.19
CA ASP A 204 19.75 -0.48 -10.96
C ASP A 204 20.52 -0.79 -12.26
N LYS A 205 19.86 -0.77 -13.43
CA LYS A 205 20.53 -0.95 -14.72
C LYS A 205 20.83 0.41 -15.33
N ASP A 206 22.10 0.65 -15.58
CA ASP A 206 22.53 1.80 -16.38
C ASP A 206 21.96 1.70 -17.80
N VAL A 207 21.55 2.84 -18.36
CA VAL A 207 21.33 2.94 -19.80
C VAL A 207 22.74 2.95 -20.43
N PRO A 208 23.08 2.00 -21.31
CA PRO A 208 24.36 2.05 -22.01
C PRO A 208 24.50 3.40 -22.70
N ILE A 209 25.56 4.15 -22.36
CA ILE A 209 25.91 5.40 -23.04
C ILE A 209 26.45 5.01 -24.42
N GLY A 210 25.56 4.71 -25.37
CA GLY A 210 25.98 4.26 -26.69
C GLY A 210 24.84 3.70 -27.51
N ASP A 211 23.80 4.52 -27.73
CA ASP A 211 22.87 4.49 -28.88
C ASP A 211 21.88 5.68 -28.82
N ALA A 212 22.31 6.79 -28.20
CA ALA A 212 21.59 8.06 -28.21
C ALA A 212 22.38 9.09 -29.03
N LEU A 213 22.51 8.83 -30.33
CA LEU A 213 22.80 9.79 -31.39
C LEU A 213 21.97 9.43 -32.62
#